data_AF-A0A4P9CA00-F1
#
_entry.id   AF-A0A4P9CA00-F1
#
_cell.length_a   1.000
_cell.length_b   1.000
_cell.length_c   1.000
_cell.angle_alpha   90.00
_cell.angle_beta   90.00
_cell.angle_gamma   90.00
#
_symmetry.space_group_name_H-M   'P 1'
#
loop_
_entity.id
_entity.type
_entity.pdbx_description
1 polymer ?
#
loop_
_entity_poly.entity_id
_entity_poly.type
_entity_poly.pdbx_seq_one_letter_code
_entity_poly.pdbx_strand_id
1 'polypeptide(L)'
;MRDAKNNIETGFSARAKTYFKKGSLFSKDKTFDGELKSLRRVVRKNAEDSESRKHYSYHTFVIKKGSREMTYVFKGHPEMDFTQYFKKGELVRHHAGYEIPEKYDKTEDDEILCIICGEFSPVDKNQCPYCGGVLLK
;
A
#
# COMPACT_ATOMS: atom_id res chain seq x y z
N MET A 1 28.28 -3.05 -22.89
CA MET A 1 27.04 -2.64 -23.58
C MET A 1 25.98 -2.40 -22.52
N ARG A 2 25.58 -1.13 -22.35
CA ARG A 2 24.64 -0.68 -21.32
C ARG A 2 23.22 -0.68 -21.90
N ASP A 3 22.27 -0.68 -20.96
CA ASP A 3 20.91 -0.16 -21.07
C ASP A 3 19.77 -1.15 -21.42
N ALA A 4 19.49 -2.03 -20.45
CA ALA A 4 18.12 -2.49 -20.17
C ALA A 4 17.50 -1.69 -19.01
N LYS A 5 17.71 -0.38 -18.96
CA LYS A 5 16.91 0.52 -18.13
C LYS A 5 15.73 0.98 -18.99
N ASN A 6 14.58 0.33 -18.86
CA ASN A 6 13.24 0.95 -19.00
C ASN A 6 12.17 -0.12 -19.22
N ASN A 7 11.51 -0.56 -18.13
CA ASN A 7 10.05 -0.78 -18.17
C ASN A 7 9.36 -0.97 -16.81
N ILE A 8 10.05 -0.73 -15.69
CA ILE A 8 9.41 -0.77 -14.34
C ILE A 8 8.50 0.45 -14.12
N GLU A 9 8.73 1.52 -14.89
CA GLU A 9 8.06 2.80 -14.74
C GLU A 9 6.77 2.95 -15.56
N THR A 10 6.38 1.96 -16.39
CA THR A 10 5.18 2.06 -17.21
C THR A 10 3.94 1.95 -16.33
N GLY A 11 3.18 3.04 -16.27
CA GLY A 11 1.99 3.20 -15.43
C GLY A 11 2.22 4.01 -14.14
N PHE A 12 3.46 4.37 -13.80
CA PHE A 12 3.75 5.28 -12.68
C PHE A 12 3.66 6.74 -13.13
N SER A 13 3.01 7.57 -12.31
CA SER A 13 3.08 9.02 -12.48
C SER A 13 4.54 9.49 -12.38
N ALA A 14 4.87 10.62 -13.00
CA ALA A 14 6.23 11.19 -12.94
C ALA A 14 6.75 11.35 -11.49
N ARG A 15 5.83 11.61 -10.55
CA ARG A 15 6.10 11.62 -9.11
C ARG A 15 6.45 10.23 -8.56
N ALA A 16 5.63 9.22 -8.82
CA ALA A 16 5.84 7.86 -8.33
C ALA A 16 7.20 7.26 -8.76
N LYS A 17 7.64 7.55 -10.00
CA LYS A 17 8.98 7.16 -10.51
C LYS A 17 10.13 7.80 -9.73
N THR A 18 9.95 9.07 -9.36
CA THR A 18 10.96 9.85 -8.61
C THR A 18 11.11 9.34 -7.17
N TYR A 19 10.01 8.88 -6.56
CA TYR A 19 10.02 8.30 -5.22
C TYR A 19 10.66 6.91 -5.19
N PHE A 20 10.33 6.06 -6.15
CA PHE A 20 10.93 4.71 -6.28
C PHE A 20 12.47 4.75 -6.43
N LYS A 21 13.00 5.69 -7.22
CA LYS A 21 14.45 5.79 -7.47
C LYS A 21 15.30 6.31 -6.30
N LYS A 22 14.71 6.93 -5.27
CA LYS A 22 15.47 7.65 -4.24
C LYS A 22 15.79 6.84 -2.98
N GLY A 23 15.26 5.63 -2.78
CA GLY A 23 15.53 4.82 -1.58
C GLY A 23 15.33 5.56 -0.24
N SER A 24 14.51 6.61 -0.24
CA SER A 24 14.50 7.69 0.76
C SER A 24 13.07 7.91 1.30
N LEU A 25 12.33 6.85 1.60
CA LEU A 25 10.98 7.03 2.14
C LEU A 25 11.01 7.58 3.57
N PHE A 26 11.94 7.16 4.43
CA PHE A 26 11.72 7.33 5.88
C PHE A 26 12.17 8.65 6.54
N SER A 27 12.93 9.54 5.88
CA SER A 27 13.35 10.80 6.53
C SER A 27 12.32 11.95 6.41
N LYS A 28 11.34 11.82 5.50
CA LYS A 28 10.25 12.80 5.30
C LYS A 28 8.86 12.18 5.32
N ASP A 29 8.74 10.86 5.35
CA ASP A 29 7.46 10.21 5.58
C ASP A 29 6.97 10.50 6.99
N LYS A 30 5.72 10.94 7.11
CA LYS A 30 5.14 11.41 8.37
C LYS A 30 3.76 10.81 8.48
N THR A 31 3.36 10.48 9.70
CA THR A 31 1.97 10.10 9.96
C THR A 31 1.05 11.27 9.64
N PHE A 32 0.00 11.01 8.88
CA PHE A 32 -1.01 12.02 8.56
C PHE A 32 -2.36 11.42 8.21
N ASP A 33 -3.38 12.26 8.36
CA ASP A 33 -4.76 11.92 8.04
C ASP A 33 -5.12 12.53 6.69
N GLY A 34 -5.89 11.80 5.89
CA GLY A 34 -6.28 12.24 4.56
C GLY A 34 -7.39 11.40 3.94
N GLU A 35 -7.84 11.81 2.77
CA GLU A 35 -8.90 11.14 2.02
C GLU A 35 -8.29 10.17 1.01
N LEU A 36 -8.77 8.92 0.98
CA LEU A 36 -8.37 7.95 -0.04
C LEU A 36 -8.98 8.32 -1.40
N LYS A 37 -8.15 8.80 -2.33
CA LYS A 37 -8.60 9.20 -3.67
C LYS A 37 -8.66 8.06 -4.66
N SER A 38 -7.76 7.09 -4.52
CA SER A 38 -7.81 5.88 -5.32
C SER A 38 -7.01 4.76 -4.65
N LEU A 39 -7.48 3.54 -4.91
CA LEU A 39 -6.77 2.30 -4.67
C LEU A 39 -6.78 1.53 -5.98
N ARG A 40 -5.60 1.16 -6.48
CA ARG A 40 -5.47 0.32 -7.68
C ARG A 40 -4.67 -0.92 -7.36
N ARG A 41 -5.18 -2.06 -7.79
CA ARG A 41 -4.48 -3.36 -7.72
C ARG A 41 -3.97 -3.78 -9.10
N VAL A 42 -2.75 -4.33 -9.13
CA VAL A 42 -2.19 -5.00 -10.32
C VAL A 42 -1.43 -6.24 -9.86
N VAL A 43 -1.70 -7.40 -10.48
CA VAL A 43 -0.89 -8.61 -10.29
C VAL A 43 0.08 -8.75 -11.45
N ARG A 44 1.37 -8.84 -11.16
CA ARG A 44 2.42 -8.98 -12.17
C ARG A 44 3.68 -9.61 -11.57
N LYS A 45 4.60 -10.07 -12.43
CA LYS A 45 5.92 -10.53 -12.01
C LYS A 45 6.69 -9.44 -11.29
N ASN A 46 7.63 -9.83 -10.43
CA ASN A 46 8.51 -8.85 -9.80
C ASN A 46 9.29 -8.09 -10.88
N ALA A 47 9.15 -6.77 -10.87
CA ALA A 47 9.77 -5.93 -11.88
C ALA A 47 11.31 -5.94 -11.76
N GLU A 48 11.83 -6.24 -10.57
CA GLU A 48 13.26 -6.30 -10.23
C GLU A 48 13.92 -7.65 -10.55
N ASP A 49 13.12 -8.69 -10.78
CA ASP A 49 13.59 -10.04 -11.07
C ASP A 49 12.75 -10.62 -12.21
N SER A 50 13.15 -10.26 -13.44
CA SER A 50 12.46 -10.66 -14.67
C SER A 50 12.54 -12.16 -14.95
N GLU A 51 13.51 -12.86 -14.35
CA GLU A 51 13.65 -14.31 -14.48
C GLU A 51 12.71 -15.06 -13.52
N SER A 52 12.28 -14.40 -12.44
CA SER A 52 11.29 -14.95 -11.53
C SER A 52 9.97 -15.25 -12.25
N ARG A 53 9.49 -16.48 -12.06
CA ARG A 53 8.11 -16.85 -12.43
C ARG A 53 7.09 -16.43 -11.38
N LYS A 54 7.54 -15.89 -10.23
CA LYS A 54 6.65 -15.48 -9.14
C LYS A 54 5.93 -14.18 -9.48
N HIS A 55 4.62 -14.21 -9.32
CA HIS A 55 3.78 -13.02 -9.38
C HIS A 55 3.66 -12.42 -7.98
N TYR A 56 3.32 -11.13 -7.93
CA TYR A 56 3.00 -10.39 -6.71
C TYR A 56 1.82 -9.48 -7.00
N SER A 57 1.02 -9.20 -5.97
CA SER A 57 0.05 -8.10 -6.03
C SER A 57 0.73 -6.79 -5.66
N TYR A 58 0.40 -5.74 -6.39
CA TYR A 58 0.83 -4.37 -6.12
C TYR A 58 -0.41 -3.51 -5.90
N HIS A 59 -0.52 -2.94 -4.70
CA HIS A 59 -1.63 -2.08 -4.30
C HIS A 59 -1.13 -0.64 -4.19
N THR A 60 -1.60 0.21 -5.09
CA THR A 60 -1.24 1.63 -5.13
C THR A 60 -2.34 2.45 -4.48
N PHE A 61 -2.04 3.05 -3.32
CA PHE A 61 -2.89 3.99 -2.61
C PHE A 61 -2.53 5.43 -2.99
N VAL A 62 -3.54 6.26 -3.24
CA VAL A 62 -3.37 7.71 -3.36
C VAL A 62 -4.19 8.40 -2.28
N ILE A 63 -3.50 9.09 -1.36
CA ILE A 63 -4.12 9.74 -0.21
C ILE A 63 -3.94 11.25 -0.32
N LYS A 64 -5.04 12.01 -0.19
CA LYS A 64 -5.04 13.47 -0.28
C LYS A 64 -5.07 14.11 1.11
N LYS A 65 -4.15 15.03 1.37
CA LYS A 65 -4.14 15.92 2.54
C LYS A 65 -4.07 17.38 2.08
N GLY A 66 -5.15 18.13 2.31
CA GLY A 66 -5.28 19.50 1.79
C GLY A 66 -5.13 19.53 0.27
N SER A 67 -4.15 20.27 -0.25
CA SER A 67 -3.86 20.35 -1.69
C SER A 67 -2.87 19.30 -2.20
N ARG A 68 -2.33 18.44 -1.32
CA ARG A 68 -1.29 17.47 -1.67
C ARG A 68 -1.85 16.06 -1.78
N GLU A 69 -1.36 15.32 -2.76
CA GLU A 69 -1.61 13.88 -2.91
C GLU A 69 -0.30 13.12 -2.77
N MET A 70 -0.33 12.06 -1.96
CA MET A 70 0.79 11.17 -1.70
C MET A 70 0.44 9.77 -2.21
N THR A 71 1.43 9.06 -2.74
CA THR A 71 1.25 7.73 -3.34
C THR A 71 2.10 6.71 -2.62
N TYR A 72 1.48 5.60 -2.21
CA TYR A 72 2.11 4.48 -1.52
C TYR A 72 1.82 3.19 -2.26
N VAL A 73 2.79 2.26 -2.30
CA VAL A 73 2.68 1.01 -3.05
C VAL A 73 3.05 -0.16 -2.15
N PHE A 74 2.06 -0.96 -1.77
CA PHE A 74 2.29 -2.21 -1.05
C PHE A 74 2.49 -3.37 -2.02
N LYS A 75 3.49 -4.21 -1.76
CA LYS A 75 3.78 -5.45 -2.50
C LYS A 75 3.42 -6.64 -1.61
N GLY A 76 2.47 -7.47 -2.05
CA GLY A 76 1.98 -8.61 -1.30
C GLY A 76 1.88 -9.90 -2.12
N HIS A 77 1.26 -10.90 -1.51
CA HIS A 77 0.91 -12.15 -2.17
C HIS A 77 -0.07 -11.90 -3.34
N PRO A 78 0.02 -12.66 -4.45
CA PRO A 78 -0.87 -12.51 -5.61
C PRO A 78 -2.37 -12.59 -5.32
N GLU A 79 -2.75 -13.17 -4.20
CA GLU A 79 -4.13 -13.41 -3.77
C GLU A 79 -4.69 -12.24 -2.94
N MET A 80 -3.81 -11.45 -2.30
CA MET A 80 -4.22 -10.28 -1.51
C MET A 80 -4.95 -9.28 -2.40
N ASP A 81 -6.12 -8.83 -1.96
CA ASP A 81 -6.92 -7.80 -2.64
C ASP A 81 -7.59 -6.88 -1.60
N PHE A 82 -7.20 -5.61 -1.60
CA PHE A 82 -7.73 -4.62 -0.66
C PHE A 82 -8.90 -3.81 -1.24
N THR A 83 -9.27 -4.04 -2.50
CA THR A 83 -10.24 -3.21 -3.23
C THR A 83 -11.67 -3.33 -2.71
N GLN A 84 -11.98 -4.41 -1.98
CA GLN A 84 -13.28 -4.60 -1.33
C GLN A 84 -13.33 -3.98 0.08
N TYR A 85 -12.18 -3.82 0.74
CA TYR A 85 -12.09 -3.30 2.11
C TYR A 85 -12.06 -1.77 2.16
N PHE A 86 -11.34 -1.13 1.23
CA PHE A 86 -11.26 0.33 1.13
C PHE A 86 -12.19 0.87 0.06
N LYS A 87 -12.91 1.94 0.38
CA LYS A 87 -13.74 2.70 -0.56
C LYS A 87 -13.12 4.06 -0.84
N LYS A 88 -13.25 4.51 -2.10
CA LYS A 88 -12.84 5.86 -2.49
C LYS A 88 -13.64 6.90 -1.69
N GLY A 89 -12.96 7.92 -1.17
CA GLY A 89 -13.55 8.99 -0.37
C GLY A 89 -13.49 8.74 1.14
N GLU A 90 -13.09 7.55 1.58
CA GLU A 90 -12.93 7.25 3.01
C GLU A 90 -11.79 8.05 3.63
N LEU A 91 -11.96 8.37 4.91
CA LEU A 91 -10.91 8.93 5.74
C LEU A 91 -9.95 7.81 6.14
N VAL A 92 -8.66 8.04 5.91
CA VAL A 92 -7.59 7.09 6.23
C VAL A 92 -6.43 7.81 6.93
N ARG A 93 -5.69 7.06 7.77
CA ARG A 93 -4.45 7.53 8.39
C ARG A 93 -3.28 6.80 7.75
N HIS A 94 -2.41 7.56 7.11
CA HIS A 94 -1.09 7.08 6.75
C HIS A 94 -0.22 7.05 8.01
N HIS A 95 0.43 5.93 8.29
CA HIS A 95 1.40 5.79 9.37
C HIS A 95 2.82 5.82 8.78
N ALA A 96 3.66 6.72 9.30
CA ALA A 96 5.04 6.80 8.82
C ALA A 96 5.71 5.42 8.91
N GLY A 97 6.30 4.97 7.81
CA GLY A 97 6.96 3.68 7.76
C GLY A 97 6.17 2.55 7.11
N TYR A 98 4.88 2.72 6.84
CA TYR A 98 4.00 1.68 6.31
C TYR A 98 3.30 2.13 5.03
N GLU A 99 3.19 1.25 4.03
CA GLU A 99 2.55 1.60 2.75
C GLU A 99 1.03 1.45 2.77
N ILE A 100 0.50 0.58 3.63
CA ILE A 100 -0.93 0.39 3.80
C ILE A 100 -1.43 1.44 4.80
N PRO A 101 -2.40 2.29 4.43
CA PRO A 101 -2.98 3.21 5.40
C PRO A 101 -3.99 2.50 6.30
N GLU A 102 -4.22 3.04 7.48
CA GLU A 102 -5.30 2.63 8.37
C GLU A 102 -6.63 3.26 7.92
N LYS A 103 -7.69 2.46 7.79
CA LYS A 103 -9.07 2.93 7.58
C LYS A 103 -9.64 3.51 8.88
N TYR A 104 -10.34 4.64 8.87
CA TYR A 104 -10.92 5.18 10.11
C TYR A 104 -12.20 4.46 10.54
N ASP A 105 -13.17 4.41 9.65
CA ASP A 105 -14.46 3.78 9.95
C ASP A 105 -14.35 2.28 9.69
N LYS A 106 -14.40 1.51 10.76
CA LYS A 106 -14.37 0.04 10.74
C LYS A 106 -15.61 -0.54 11.41
N THR A 107 -16.66 0.28 11.56
CA THR A 107 -17.85 -0.09 12.35
C THR A 107 -18.68 -1.22 11.74
N GLU A 108 -18.60 -1.39 10.42
CA GLU A 108 -19.27 -2.45 9.65
C GLU A 108 -18.31 -3.59 9.27
N ASP A 109 -17.05 -3.56 9.71
CA ASP A 109 -16.03 -4.53 9.32
C ASP A 109 -15.95 -5.67 10.36
N ASP A 110 -16.18 -6.91 9.93
CA ASP A 110 -15.98 -8.11 10.76
C ASP A 110 -14.49 -8.53 10.86
N GLU A 111 -13.66 -8.01 9.95
CA GLU A 111 -12.23 -8.25 9.86
C GLU A 111 -11.45 -6.94 9.72
N ILE A 112 -10.27 -6.90 10.32
CA ILE A 112 -9.34 -5.76 10.31
C ILE A 112 -8.14 -6.11 9.46
N LEU A 113 -7.82 -5.22 8.52
CA LEU A 113 -6.59 -5.32 7.73
C LEU A 113 -5.36 -4.92 8.57
N CYS A 114 -4.38 -5.82 8.68
CA CYS A 114 -3.11 -5.50 9.29
C CYS A 114 -2.25 -4.63 8.36
N ILE A 115 -2.00 -3.37 8.73
CA ILE A 115 -1.21 -2.45 7.88
C ILE A 115 0.27 -2.85 7.70
N ILE A 116 0.77 -3.77 8.53
CA ILE A 116 2.17 -4.24 8.48
C ILE A 116 2.36 -5.30 7.39
N CYS A 117 1.46 -6.28 7.33
CA CYS A 117 1.63 -7.45 6.47
C CYS A 117 0.53 -7.63 5.42
N GLY A 118 -0.57 -6.88 5.51
CA GLY A 118 -1.68 -6.95 4.57
C GLY A 118 -2.65 -8.11 4.79
N GLU A 119 -2.50 -8.89 5.86
CA GLU A 119 -3.44 -9.97 6.19
C GLU A 119 -4.66 -9.43 6.93
N PHE A 120 -5.82 -10.02 6.64
CA PHE A 120 -7.06 -9.78 7.38
C PHE A 120 -7.08 -10.61 8.67
N SER A 121 -7.64 -10.05 9.72
CA SER A 121 -7.76 -10.70 11.02
C SER A 121 -9.12 -10.41 11.63
N PRO A 122 -9.75 -11.33 12.36
CA PRO A 122 -11.02 -11.07 13.03
C PRO A 122 -10.96 -9.83 13.93
N VAL A 123 -12.04 -9.03 13.95
CA VAL A 123 -12.10 -7.75 14.69
C VAL A 123 -11.92 -7.90 16.20
N ASP A 124 -12.15 -9.08 16.77
CA ASP A 124 -11.95 -9.37 18.19
C ASP A 124 -10.45 -9.47 18.58
N LYS A 125 -9.53 -9.67 17.64
CA LYS A 125 -8.09 -9.80 17.90
C LYS A 125 -7.42 -8.46 18.11
N ASN A 126 -6.46 -8.38 19.04
CA ASN A 126 -5.65 -7.18 19.26
C ASN A 126 -4.29 -7.23 18.52
N GLN A 127 -3.87 -8.42 18.10
CA GLN A 127 -2.64 -8.64 17.35
C GLN A 127 -2.93 -9.49 16.12
N CYS A 128 -2.23 -9.21 15.02
CA CYS A 128 -2.27 -9.98 13.80
C CYS A 128 -1.66 -11.37 14.07
N PRO A 129 -2.37 -12.48 13.83
CA PRO A 129 -1.87 -13.82 14.08
C PRO A 129 -0.74 -14.22 13.12
N TYR A 130 -0.58 -13.51 11.99
CA TYR A 130 0.42 -13.80 10.98
C TYR A 130 1.77 -13.14 11.25
N CYS A 131 1.78 -11.88 11.73
CA CYS A 131 3.02 -11.13 11.95
C CYS A 131 3.24 -10.64 13.40
N GLY A 132 2.25 -10.81 14.29
CA GLY A 132 2.30 -10.34 15.68
C GLY A 132 2.11 -8.84 15.85
N GLY A 133 1.94 -8.08 14.76
CA GLY A 133 1.71 -6.64 14.78
C GLY A 133 0.40 -6.27 15.48
N VAL A 134 0.37 -5.11 16.15
CA VAL A 134 -0.86 -4.59 16.75
C VAL A 134 -1.88 -4.24 15.65
N LEU A 135 -3.11 -4.71 15.81
CA LEU A 135 -4.22 -4.37 14.92
C LEU A 135 -4.78 -3.00 15.33
N LEU A 136 -4.84 -2.09 14.36
CA LEU A 136 -5.37 -0.74 14.55
C LEU A 136 -6.88 -0.78 14.35
N LYS A 137 -7.63 -0.33 15.35
CA LYS A 137 -9.10 -0.39 15.41
C LYS A 137 -9.69 1.00 15.53
#